data_AF-A0A7J2Y9E4-F1
#
_entry.id   AF-A0A7J2Y9E4-F1
#
_cell.length_a   1.000
_cell.length_b   1.000
_cell.length_c   1.000
_cell.angle_alpha   90.00
_cell.angle_beta   90.00
_cell.angle_gamma   90.00
#
_symmetry.space_group_name_H-M   'P 1'
#
loop_
_entity.id
_entity.type
_entity.pdbx_description
1 polymer ?
#
loop_
_entity_poly.entity_id
_entity_poly.type
_entity_poly.pdbx_seq_one_letter_code
_entity_poly.pdbx_strand_id
1 'polypeptide(L)'
;MMGRTRRIVVIGIAVALASLGAFYGILVYRQDLPPPGHLLVVRATDVVVSDAPEGVGIPADFGPHCAPARFVPWAGLVIEIASFPRDAIGVVLIEYEPMTPFLTVGEGVGLAFILPDDGAPIRSAVNESVLLFSIRAAGASALVDGKLIRPGAVERATYATPVSIDGDLWTVTESYALLNLGWIPVSVRPPPLCA
;
A
#
# COMPACT_ATOMS: atom_id res chain seq x y z
N MET A 1 66.46 24.50 -24.02
CA MET A 1 65.51 24.32 -25.13
C MET A 1 64.09 24.36 -24.59
N MET A 2 63.39 25.46 -24.92
CA MET A 2 62.02 25.50 -25.44
C MET A 2 61.05 24.35 -25.10
N GLY A 3 59.92 24.67 -24.47
CA GLY A 3 58.74 23.79 -24.43
C GLY A 3 57.79 24.07 -23.26
N ARG A 4 56.99 25.15 -23.29
CA ARG A 4 55.57 25.14 -23.73
C ARG A 4 54.57 24.71 -22.63
N THR A 5 54.08 25.71 -21.90
CA THR A 5 52.66 26.03 -21.59
C THR A 5 51.63 24.87 -21.52
N ARG A 6 50.88 24.75 -20.41
CA ARG A 6 49.42 25.04 -20.31
C ARG A 6 48.71 24.45 -19.06
N ARG A 7 47.97 25.34 -18.39
CA ARG A 7 46.58 25.24 -17.90
C ARG A 7 46.18 24.13 -16.91
N ILE A 8 45.90 24.59 -15.69
CA ILE A 8 44.85 24.22 -14.72
C ILE A 8 43.78 23.29 -15.28
N VAL A 9 43.48 22.19 -14.58
CA VAL A 9 42.10 21.71 -14.43
C VAL A 9 41.90 21.10 -13.04
N VAL A 10 41.13 21.83 -12.23
CA VAL A 10 40.49 21.41 -10.98
C VAL A 10 39.45 20.33 -11.30
N ILE A 11 39.87 19.07 -11.42
CA ILE A 11 38.96 17.90 -11.48
C ILE A 11 39.61 16.79 -10.67
N GLY A 12 39.55 16.91 -9.35
CA GLY A 12 40.06 15.87 -8.44
C GLY A 12 39.18 15.60 -7.22
N ILE A 13 38.18 16.45 -6.95
CA ILE A 13 37.43 16.40 -5.68
C ILE A 13 35.91 16.21 -5.90
N ALA A 14 35.37 16.40 -7.12
CA ALA A 14 33.95 16.23 -7.38
C ALA A 14 33.52 14.76 -7.62
N VAL A 15 34.44 13.89 -8.05
CA VAL A 15 34.09 12.49 -8.39
C VAL A 15 33.98 11.59 -7.16
N ALA A 16 34.67 11.92 -6.06
CA ALA A 16 34.63 11.16 -4.82
C ALA A 16 33.33 11.37 -4.02
N LEU A 17 32.68 12.53 -4.13
CA LEU A 17 31.44 12.82 -3.38
C LEU A 17 30.18 12.32 -4.10
N ALA A 18 30.16 12.32 -5.44
CA ALA A 18 29.04 11.76 -6.20
C ALA A 18 28.99 10.22 -6.13
N SER A 19 30.15 9.57 -6.01
CA SER A 19 30.22 8.11 -5.86
C SER A 19 29.86 7.66 -4.45
N LEU A 20 30.14 8.44 -3.39
CA LEU A 20 29.67 8.15 -2.02
C LEU A 20 28.16 8.38 -1.84
N GLY A 21 27.58 9.39 -2.50
CA GLY A 21 26.12 9.63 -2.47
C GLY A 21 25.32 8.55 -3.20
N ALA A 22 25.80 8.10 -4.37
CA ALA A 22 25.19 6.97 -5.09
C ALA A 22 25.38 5.64 -4.34
N PHE A 23 26.52 5.44 -3.67
CA PHE A 23 26.73 4.25 -2.84
C PHE A 23 25.85 4.24 -1.59
N TYR A 24 25.60 5.39 -0.94
CA TYR A 24 24.68 5.46 0.21
C TYR A 24 23.21 5.29 -0.19
N GLY A 25 22.79 5.79 -1.35
CA GLY A 25 21.44 5.57 -1.87
C GLY A 25 21.15 4.09 -2.21
N ILE A 26 22.18 3.34 -2.61
CA ILE A 26 22.09 1.90 -2.93
C ILE A 26 22.36 1.03 -1.69
N LEU A 27 23.13 1.49 -0.69
CA LEU A 27 23.38 0.76 0.56
C LEU A 27 22.24 0.85 1.59
N VAL A 28 21.28 1.76 1.42
CA VAL A 28 20.00 1.77 2.18
C VAL A 28 18.94 0.92 1.44
N TYR A 29 19.33 0.07 0.49
CA TYR A 29 18.55 -1.12 0.14
C TYR A 29 18.67 -2.09 1.33
N ARG A 30 17.88 -1.85 2.38
CA ARG A 30 17.78 -2.76 3.53
C ARG A 30 17.34 -4.12 2.98
N GLN A 31 18.33 -4.97 2.78
CA GLN A 31 18.24 -6.41 2.64
C GLN A 31 17.26 -6.94 3.71
N ASP A 32 16.10 -7.46 3.29
CA ASP A 32 15.86 -8.90 3.13
C ASP A 32 14.40 -9.16 2.70
N LEU A 33 14.17 -9.53 1.43
CA LEU A 33 12.95 -10.20 0.96
C LEU A 33 13.37 -11.61 0.54
N PRO A 34 13.28 -12.63 1.40
CA PRO A 34 12.04 -13.43 1.54
C PRO A 34 11.83 -13.87 3.02
N PRO A 35 10.59 -14.06 3.53
CA PRO A 35 9.76 -15.14 3.02
C PRO A 35 8.26 -14.78 2.99
N PRO A 36 7.58 -15.18 1.93
CA PRO A 36 6.16 -15.40 2.08
C PRO A 36 5.84 -16.83 1.64
N GLY A 37 5.25 -17.56 2.59
CA GLY A 37 4.73 -18.90 2.38
C GLY A 37 3.24 -18.80 2.16
N HIS A 38 2.46 -19.47 3.01
CA HIS A 38 1.02 -19.27 3.06
C HIS A 38 0.70 -18.19 4.10
N LEU A 39 -0.04 -17.16 3.70
CA LEU A 39 -0.55 -16.12 4.60
C LEU A 39 -2.08 -16.09 4.58
N LEU A 40 -2.69 -15.62 5.66
CA LEU A 40 -4.11 -15.34 5.68
C LEU A 40 -4.37 -14.16 4.76
N VAL A 41 -5.15 -14.37 3.70
CA VAL A 41 -5.47 -13.27 2.77
C VAL A 41 -6.95 -12.93 2.85
N VAL A 42 -7.22 -11.66 3.11
CA VAL A 42 -8.56 -11.07 2.99
C VAL A 42 -8.53 -10.15 1.77
N ARG A 43 -9.40 -10.43 0.80
CA ARG A 43 -9.64 -9.50 -0.31
C ARG A 43 -10.77 -8.57 0.08
N ALA A 44 -10.55 -7.29 -0.04
CA ALA A 44 -11.52 -6.24 0.18
C ALA A 44 -11.74 -5.51 -1.15
N THR A 45 -13.00 -5.34 -1.54
CA THR A 45 -13.37 -4.36 -2.57
C THR A 45 -14.02 -3.20 -1.87
N ASP A 46 -13.54 -1.98 -2.11
CA ASP A 46 -14.04 -0.75 -1.51
C ASP A 46 -14.66 0.15 -2.58
N VAL A 47 -15.97 0.33 -2.49
CA VAL A 47 -16.70 1.30 -3.33
C VAL A 47 -16.72 2.63 -2.61
N VAL A 48 -16.09 3.65 -3.22
CA VAL A 48 -15.92 4.97 -2.63
C VAL A 48 -16.78 6.00 -3.35
N VAL A 49 -17.66 6.68 -2.62
CA VAL A 49 -18.61 7.67 -3.14
C VAL A 49 -18.54 8.93 -2.30
N SER A 50 -18.58 10.10 -2.93
CA SER A 50 -18.70 11.38 -2.22
C SER A 50 -20.01 12.10 -2.52
N ASP A 51 -20.51 12.86 -1.55
CA ASP A 51 -21.59 13.84 -1.74
C ASP A 51 -21.10 15.22 -2.22
N ALA A 52 -19.79 15.41 -2.36
CA ALA A 52 -19.22 16.65 -2.87
C ALA A 52 -19.61 16.89 -4.34
N PRO A 53 -19.83 18.15 -4.74
CA PRO A 53 -20.06 18.51 -6.13
C PRO A 53 -18.94 18.03 -7.07
N GLU A 54 -19.29 17.77 -8.32
CA GLU A 54 -18.29 17.45 -9.36
C GLU A 54 -17.22 18.55 -9.45
N GLY A 55 -15.95 18.13 -9.54
CA GLY A 55 -14.80 19.03 -9.60
C GLY A 55 -14.22 19.42 -8.24
N VAL A 56 -14.87 19.08 -7.13
CA VAL A 56 -14.23 19.15 -5.81
C VAL A 56 -13.20 18.02 -5.72
N GLY A 57 -11.93 18.37 -5.85
CA GLY A 57 -10.83 17.43 -5.85
C GLY A 57 -10.55 16.87 -4.45
N ILE A 58 -11.29 15.86 -4.03
CA ILE A 58 -11.08 15.20 -2.73
C ILE A 58 -9.79 14.38 -2.78
N PRO A 59 -8.78 14.68 -1.95
CA PRO A 59 -7.58 13.85 -1.85
C PRO A 59 -7.93 12.47 -1.30
N ALA A 60 -7.41 11.43 -1.95
CA ALA A 60 -7.56 10.06 -1.49
C ALA A 60 -6.26 9.27 -1.67
N ASP A 61 -5.92 8.45 -0.67
CA ASP A 61 -4.87 7.45 -0.76
C ASP A 61 -5.48 6.11 -1.16
N PHE A 62 -5.47 5.85 -2.47
CA PHE A 62 -5.87 4.55 -3.02
C PHE A 62 -4.69 3.59 -3.19
N GLY A 63 -3.69 3.72 -2.31
CA GLY A 63 -2.54 2.86 -2.23
C GLY A 63 -1.31 3.39 -2.96
N PRO A 64 -0.19 2.64 -2.88
CA PRO A 64 1.09 3.11 -3.37
C PRO A 64 1.14 3.19 -4.90
N HIS A 65 1.83 4.20 -5.40
CA HIS A 65 2.19 4.30 -6.81
C HIS A 65 3.24 3.22 -7.16
N CYS A 66 3.05 2.51 -8.27
CA CYS A 66 3.99 1.49 -8.79
C CYS A 66 4.30 0.29 -7.87
N ALA A 67 3.52 0.05 -6.81
CA ALA A 67 3.73 -1.08 -5.90
C ALA A 67 2.48 -1.97 -5.86
N PRO A 68 2.18 -2.67 -6.97
CA PRO A 68 0.92 -3.40 -7.10
C PRO A 68 0.91 -4.69 -6.28
N ALA A 69 -0.30 -5.14 -5.95
CA ALA A 69 -0.55 -6.49 -5.51
C ALA A 69 -1.64 -7.12 -6.38
N ARG A 70 -1.43 -8.37 -6.79
CA ARG A 70 -2.33 -9.04 -7.75
C ARG A 70 -2.34 -10.54 -7.59
N PHE A 71 -3.47 -11.14 -7.91
CA PHE A 71 -3.58 -12.59 -8.00
C PHE A 71 -2.97 -13.13 -9.29
N VAL A 72 -2.24 -14.22 -9.16
CA VAL A 72 -1.65 -14.97 -10.26
C VAL A 72 -2.14 -16.41 -10.17
N PRO A 73 -2.75 -16.98 -11.23
CA PRO A 73 -3.43 -18.28 -11.16
C PRO A 73 -2.61 -19.44 -10.57
N TRP A 74 -1.29 -19.40 -10.75
CA TRP A 74 -0.36 -20.45 -10.34
C TRP A 74 0.52 -20.07 -9.14
N ALA A 75 0.46 -18.82 -8.66
CA ALA A 75 1.37 -18.29 -7.64
C ALA A 75 0.65 -17.76 -6.37
N GLY A 76 -0.68 -17.69 -6.38
CA GLY A 76 -1.44 -17.02 -5.33
C GLY A 76 -1.33 -15.50 -5.44
N LEU A 77 -1.13 -14.80 -4.33
CA LEU A 77 -1.00 -13.35 -4.29
C LEU A 77 0.47 -12.94 -4.50
N VAL A 78 0.74 -12.09 -5.48
CA VAL A 78 2.06 -11.47 -5.69
C VAL A 78 1.99 -10.02 -5.23
N ILE A 79 2.93 -9.60 -4.37
CA ILE A 79 3.04 -8.25 -3.82
C ILE A 79 4.39 -7.66 -4.24
N GLU A 80 4.34 -6.47 -4.84
CA GLU A 80 5.51 -5.75 -5.34
C GLU A 80 5.77 -4.54 -4.44
N ILE A 81 6.56 -4.72 -3.36
CA ILE A 81 6.76 -3.68 -2.33
C ILE A 81 8.22 -3.59 -1.91
N ALA A 82 8.66 -2.40 -1.53
CA ALA A 82 10.03 -2.14 -1.08
C ALA A 82 10.34 -2.77 0.29
N SER A 83 9.34 -2.90 1.15
CA SER A 83 9.48 -3.46 2.50
C SER A 83 8.26 -4.27 2.90
N PHE A 84 8.48 -5.46 3.46
CA PHE A 84 7.43 -6.33 3.99
C PHE A 84 7.66 -6.55 5.50
N PRO A 85 6.63 -6.39 6.36
CA PRO A 85 6.79 -6.64 7.79
C PRO A 85 7.14 -8.12 8.06
N ARG A 86 8.23 -8.38 8.78
CA ARG A 86 8.79 -9.74 8.93
C ARG A 86 7.86 -10.70 9.69
N ASP A 87 6.96 -10.16 10.50
CA ASP A 87 6.04 -10.86 11.37
C ASP A 87 4.59 -10.83 10.87
N ALA A 88 4.34 -10.31 9.67
CA ALA A 88 3.01 -10.32 9.08
C ALA A 88 2.52 -11.77 8.90
N ILE A 89 1.35 -12.05 9.49
CA ILE A 89 0.68 -13.35 9.40
C ILE A 89 -0.46 -13.34 8.38
N GLY A 90 -0.79 -12.17 7.85
CA GLY A 90 -1.80 -12.01 6.82
C GLY A 90 -1.68 -10.71 6.07
N VAL A 91 -2.45 -10.60 5.00
CA VAL A 91 -2.54 -9.42 4.14
C VAL A 91 -4.01 -9.14 3.84
N VAL A 92 -4.38 -7.89 3.96
CA VAL A 92 -5.62 -7.35 3.42
C VAL A 92 -5.26 -6.66 2.11
N LEU A 93 -5.74 -7.22 1.00
CA LEU A 93 -5.66 -6.60 -0.32
C LEU A 93 -6.93 -5.76 -0.52
N ILE A 94 -6.80 -4.46 -0.70
CA ILE A 94 -7.93 -3.55 -0.90
C ILE A 94 -7.93 -3.11 -2.36
N GLU A 95 -9.01 -3.38 -3.08
CA GLU A 95 -9.24 -2.89 -4.44
C GLU A 95 -10.26 -1.75 -4.37
N TYR A 96 -9.84 -0.54 -4.74
CA TYR A 96 -10.69 0.64 -4.70
C TYR A 96 -11.45 0.83 -6.02
N GLU A 97 -12.76 1.04 -5.90
CA GLU A 97 -13.70 1.32 -6.99
C GLU A 97 -14.34 2.71 -6.76
N PRO A 98 -13.63 3.81 -7.06
CA PRO A 98 -14.19 5.15 -6.91
C PRO A 98 -15.31 5.39 -7.93
N MET A 99 -16.51 5.71 -7.45
CA MET A 99 -17.68 6.01 -8.29
C MET A 99 -17.80 7.51 -8.61
N THR A 100 -17.07 8.34 -7.88
CA THR A 100 -16.92 9.78 -8.12
C THR A 100 -15.44 10.10 -8.38
N PRO A 101 -15.10 11.21 -9.08
CA PRO A 101 -13.71 11.61 -9.27
C PRO A 101 -13.03 11.95 -7.93
N PHE A 102 -11.83 11.41 -7.70
CA PHE A 102 -10.95 11.73 -6.57
C PHE A 102 -9.57 12.17 -7.08
N LEU A 103 -8.87 13.00 -6.30
CA LEU A 103 -7.45 13.29 -6.53
C LEU A 103 -6.62 12.21 -5.83
N THR A 104 -6.05 11.30 -6.61
CA THR A 104 -5.27 10.17 -6.08
C THR A 104 -3.87 10.12 -6.69
N VAL A 105 -2.94 9.58 -5.91
CA VAL A 105 -1.58 9.25 -6.35
C VAL A 105 -1.39 7.74 -6.58
N GLY A 106 -2.41 6.93 -6.29
CA GLY A 106 -2.35 5.47 -6.25
C GLY A 106 -2.92 4.76 -7.47
N GLU A 107 -2.55 3.48 -7.64
CA GLU A 107 -3.05 2.61 -8.71
C GLU A 107 -4.40 1.93 -8.39
N GLY A 108 -5.09 2.36 -7.33
CA GLY A 108 -6.38 1.79 -6.93
C GLY A 108 -6.27 0.49 -6.13
N VAL A 109 -5.07 0.15 -5.62
CA VAL A 109 -4.82 -1.05 -4.83
C VAL A 109 -4.08 -0.70 -3.54
N GLY A 110 -4.75 -0.89 -2.41
CA GLY A 110 -4.18 -0.77 -1.07
C GLY A 110 -3.71 -2.10 -0.49
N LEU A 111 -2.76 -2.01 0.45
CA LEU A 111 -2.25 -3.15 1.21
C LEU A 111 -2.22 -2.81 2.69
N ALA A 112 -2.81 -3.67 3.53
CA ALA A 112 -2.60 -3.65 4.97
C ALA A 112 -2.10 -5.02 5.44
N PHE A 113 -1.15 -5.02 6.38
CA PHE A 113 -0.58 -6.25 6.91
C PHE A 113 -1.25 -6.60 8.24
N ILE A 114 -1.66 -7.86 8.39
CA ILE A 114 -2.21 -8.39 9.64
C ILE A 114 -1.03 -8.81 10.50
N LEU A 115 -0.78 -8.07 11.57
CA LEU A 115 0.22 -8.40 12.58
C LEU A 115 -0.41 -9.26 13.70
N PRO A 116 0.37 -10.12 14.39
CA PRO A 116 -0.17 -11.05 15.40
C PRO A 116 -0.98 -10.39 16.51
N ASP A 117 -0.47 -9.29 17.07
CA ASP A 117 -1.07 -8.64 18.25
C ASP A 117 -1.96 -7.45 17.88
N ASP A 118 -1.56 -6.70 16.86
CA ASP A 118 -2.21 -5.46 16.45
C ASP A 118 -3.30 -5.67 15.38
N GLY A 119 -3.24 -6.78 14.65
CA GLY A 119 -4.06 -6.98 13.46
C GLY A 119 -3.68 -6.04 12.32
N ALA A 120 -4.65 -5.75 11.46
CA ALA A 120 -4.57 -4.75 10.40
C ALA A 120 -5.65 -3.68 10.65
N PRO A 121 -5.29 -2.45 11.05
CA PRO A 121 -6.23 -1.35 11.10
C PRO A 121 -6.54 -0.89 9.67
N ILE A 122 -7.82 -0.90 9.29
CA ILE A 122 -8.27 -0.34 8.02
C ILE A 122 -8.82 1.05 8.27
N ARG A 123 -8.15 2.03 7.66
CA ARG A 123 -8.42 3.46 7.82
C ARG A 123 -9.06 3.99 6.55
N SER A 124 -9.75 5.11 6.68
CA SER A 124 -10.37 5.76 5.52
C SER A 124 -9.31 6.17 4.51
N ALA A 125 -9.58 5.92 3.23
CA ALA A 125 -8.74 6.35 2.13
C ALA A 125 -8.70 7.88 1.98
N VAL A 126 -9.70 8.59 2.50
CA VAL A 126 -9.79 10.06 2.40
C VAL A 126 -9.45 10.77 3.73
N ASN A 127 -9.30 10.02 4.82
CA ASN A 127 -8.90 10.55 6.11
C ASN A 127 -8.23 9.47 6.99
N GLU A 128 -6.90 9.40 6.94
CA GLU A 128 -6.12 8.39 7.67
C GLU A 128 -6.32 8.39 9.20
N SER A 129 -6.82 9.49 9.77
CA SER A 129 -7.12 9.56 11.20
C SER A 129 -8.36 8.77 11.60
N VAL A 130 -9.25 8.46 10.64
CA VAL A 130 -10.49 7.71 10.86
C VAL A 130 -10.22 6.22 10.69
N LEU A 131 -10.27 5.47 11.79
CA LEU A 131 -10.30 4.00 11.77
C LEU A 131 -11.70 3.55 11.39
N LEU A 132 -11.82 2.77 10.32
CA LEU A 132 -13.10 2.21 9.88
C LEU A 132 -13.39 0.90 10.62
N PHE A 133 -12.44 -0.02 10.57
CA PHE A 133 -12.52 -1.32 11.24
C PHE A 133 -11.12 -1.92 11.43
N SER A 134 -11.05 -3.00 12.21
CA SER A 134 -9.82 -3.77 12.39
C SER A 134 -10.01 -5.22 11.97
N ILE A 135 -9.00 -5.78 11.32
CA ILE A 135 -8.95 -7.20 10.96
C ILE A 135 -7.89 -7.91 11.80
N ARG A 136 -8.26 -9.02 12.45
CA ARG A 136 -7.32 -9.91 13.15
C ARG A 136 -7.39 -11.32 12.60
N ALA A 137 -6.29 -12.05 12.68
CA ALA A 137 -6.28 -13.47 12.34
C ALA A 137 -6.89 -14.32 13.47
N ALA A 138 -7.65 -15.35 13.10
CA ALA A 138 -8.18 -16.38 14.00
C ALA A 138 -8.01 -17.75 13.32
N GLY A 139 -6.78 -18.25 13.29
CA GLY A 139 -6.40 -19.39 12.45
C GLY A 139 -6.61 -19.03 10.97
N ALA A 140 -7.31 -19.88 10.21
CA ALA A 140 -7.68 -19.59 8.82
C ALA A 140 -8.84 -18.60 8.66
N SER A 141 -9.45 -18.18 9.76
CA SER A 141 -10.54 -17.19 9.74
C SER A 141 -10.01 -15.79 9.99
N ALA A 142 -10.77 -14.78 9.56
CA ALA A 142 -10.54 -13.39 9.90
C ALA A 142 -11.58 -12.94 10.93
N LEU A 143 -11.18 -12.13 11.91
CA LEU A 143 -12.06 -11.42 12.82
C LEU A 143 -12.12 -9.96 12.38
N VAL A 144 -13.31 -9.48 12.02
CA VAL A 144 -13.57 -8.09 11.65
C VAL A 144 -14.44 -7.48 12.72
N ASP A 145 -13.88 -6.56 13.50
CA ASP A 145 -14.53 -5.97 14.69
C ASP A 145 -15.20 -7.01 15.60
N GLY A 146 -14.51 -8.14 15.79
CA GLY A 146 -14.96 -9.27 16.60
C GLY A 146 -15.88 -10.28 15.89
N LYS A 147 -16.34 -9.98 14.66
CA LYS A 147 -17.13 -10.91 13.85
C LYS A 147 -16.23 -11.87 13.09
N LEU A 148 -16.45 -13.17 13.26
CA LEU A 148 -15.69 -14.22 12.58
C LEU A 148 -16.16 -14.42 11.14
N ILE A 149 -15.26 -14.21 10.18
CA ILE A 149 -15.42 -14.49 8.75
C ILE A 149 -14.61 -15.73 8.41
N ARG A 150 -15.29 -16.82 8.04
CA ARG A 150 -14.64 -18.07 7.62
C ARG A 150 -14.11 -17.97 6.18
N PRO A 151 -13.14 -18.80 5.78
CA PRO A 151 -12.73 -18.90 4.38
C PRO A 151 -13.91 -19.09 3.43
N GLY A 152 -13.94 -18.33 2.34
CA GLY A 152 -15.00 -18.29 1.34
C GLY A 152 -16.23 -17.45 1.72
N ALA A 153 -16.33 -16.97 2.97
CA ALA A 153 -17.41 -16.09 3.37
C ALA A 153 -17.10 -14.63 3.03
N VAL A 154 -18.17 -13.88 2.72
CA VAL A 154 -18.11 -12.43 2.46
C VAL A 154 -18.82 -11.70 3.60
N GLU A 155 -18.16 -10.68 4.13
CA GLU A 155 -18.75 -9.69 5.02
C GLU A 155 -18.88 -8.35 4.31
N ARG A 156 -19.90 -7.57 4.65
CA ARG A 156 -20.09 -6.23 4.09
C ARG A 156 -20.19 -5.22 5.21
N ALA A 157 -19.55 -4.08 5.02
CA ALA A 157 -19.62 -2.95 5.93
C ALA A 157 -19.60 -1.64 5.16
N THR A 158 -20.26 -0.62 5.68
CA THR A 158 -20.32 0.71 5.10
C THR A 158 -20.01 1.72 6.16
N TYR A 159 -19.15 2.67 5.83
CA TYR A 159 -18.70 3.73 6.71
C TYR A 159 -18.91 5.09 6.06
N ALA A 160 -19.09 6.12 6.89
CA ALA A 160 -19.20 7.50 6.46
C ALA A 160 -18.05 8.29 7.11
N THR A 161 -17.21 8.87 6.27
CA THR A 161 -16.03 9.63 6.68
C THR A 161 -16.23 11.10 6.31
N PRO A 162 -16.26 12.02 7.30
CA PRO A 162 -16.29 13.44 7.02
C PRO A 162 -14.93 13.91 6.50
N VAL A 163 -14.94 14.71 5.45
CA VAL A 163 -13.76 15.37 4.87
C VAL A 163 -13.98 16.87 4.81
N SER A 164 -12.95 17.65 5.15
CA SER A 164 -13.00 19.10 5.02
C SER A 164 -12.03 19.59 3.96
N ILE A 165 -12.55 20.35 3.01
CA ILE A 165 -11.78 20.90 1.88
C ILE A 165 -12.12 22.38 1.81
N ASP A 166 -11.11 23.23 1.90
CA ASP A 166 -11.25 24.68 1.88
C ASP A 166 -12.26 25.25 2.90
N GLY A 167 -12.49 24.52 4.00
CA GLY A 167 -13.43 24.90 5.07
C GLY A 167 -14.86 24.38 4.90
N ASP A 168 -15.21 23.85 3.73
CA ASP A 168 -16.46 23.12 3.52
C ASP A 168 -16.34 21.69 4.03
N LEU A 169 -17.46 21.09 4.42
CA LEU A 169 -17.55 19.73 4.96
C LEU A 169 -18.38 18.86 4.04
N TRP A 170 -17.79 17.74 3.62
CA TRP A 170 -18.41 16.73 2.77
C TRP A 170 -18.35 15.36 3.44
N THR A 171 -19.19 14.44 2.98
CA THR A 171 -19.22 13.06 3.46
C THR A 171 -18.80 12.12 2.34
N VAL A 172 -17.79 11.31 2.62
CA VAL A 172 -17.38 10.19 1.77
C VAL A 172 -17.93 8.91 2.37
N THR A 173 -18.63 8.12 1.57
CA THR A 173 -19.10 6.78 1.92
C THR A 173 -18.12 5.75 1.37
N GLU A 174 -17.64 4.87 2.23
CA GLU A 174 -16.69 3.79 1.90
C GLU A 174 -17.37 2.45 2.21
N SER A 175 -17.61 1.65 1.17
CA SER A 175 -18.37 0.40 1.27
C SER A 175 -17.51 -0.80 0.92
N TYR A 176 -17.23 -1.61 1.94
CA TYR A 176 -16.33 -2.75 1.87
C TYR A 176 -17.10 -4.05 1.66
N ALA A 177 -16.64 -4.87 0.71
CA ALA A 177 -16.95 -6.29 0.61
C ALA A 177 -15.68 -7.10 0.94
N LEU A 178 -15.65 -7.71 2.13
CA LEU A 178 -14.51 -8.43 2.69
C LEU A 178 -14.68 -9.95 2.46
N LEU A 179 -13.91 -10.50 1.54
CA LEU A 179 -13.82 -11.94 1.26
C LEU A 179 -12.59 -12.53 1.95
N ASN A 180 -12.79 -13.43 2.91
CA ASN A 180 -11.68 -14.19 3.48
C ASN A 180 -11.31 -15.35 2.54
N LEU A 181 -10.07 -15.39 2.04
CA LEU A 181 -9.57 -16.47 1.17
C LEU A 181 -8.88 -17.59 1.95
N GLY A 182 -8.67 -17.41 3.26
CA GLY A 182 -7.90 -18.34 4.09
C GLY A 182 -6.40 -18.24 3.83
N TRP A 183 -5.68 -19.32 4.12
CA TRP A 183 -4.24 -19.43 3.92
C TRP A 183 -3.93 -19.70 2.44
N ILE A 184 -3.35 -18.73 1.75
CA ILE A 184 -2.96 -18.88 0.34
C ILE A 184 -1.47 -18.55 0.15
N PRO A 185 -0.83 -19.09 -0.90
CA PRO A 185 0.53 -18.70 -1.25
C PRO A 185 0.62 -17.19 -1.49
N VAL A 186 1.64 -16.57 -0.90
CA VAL A 186 2.00 -15.17 -1.15
C VAL A 186 3.45 -15.11 -1.61
N SER A 187 3.73 -14.29 -2.60
CA SER A 187 5.08 -14.03 -3.13
C SER A 187 5.37 -12.54 -3.03
N VAL A 188 6.49 -12.15 -2.44
CA VAL A 188 6.88 -10.74 -2.32
C VAL A 188 8.14 -10.51 -3.15
N ARG A 189 8.15 -9.44 -3.92
CA ARG A 189 9.29 -9.02 -4.75
C ARG A 189 9.45 -7.50 -4.73
N PRO A 190 10.62 -6.98 -5.09
CA PRO A 190 10.82 -5.53 -5.20
C PRO A 190 9.84 -4.89 -6.19
N PRO A 191 9.44 -3.62 -5.97
CA PRO A 191 8.58 -2.90 -6.88
C PRO A 191 9.29 -2.61 -8.21
N PRO A 192 8.57 -2.57 -9.33
CA PRO A 192 9.12 -2.10 -10.60
C PRO A 192 9.57 -0.64 -10.49
N LEU A 193 10.45 -0.21 -11.41
CA LEU A 193 10.77 1.21 -11.55
C LEU A 193 9.53 1.93 -12.09
N CYS A 194 9.09 2.99 -11.40
CA CYS A 194 8.06 3.89 -11.90
C CYS A 194 8.50 4.51 -13.23
N ALA A 195 7.59 4.55 -14.20
CA ALA A 195 7.79 5.16 -15.51
C ALA A 195 7.38 6.65 -15.50
#